data_AF-A0A243SB43-F1
#
_entry.id   AF-A0A243SB43-F1
#
_cell.length_a   1.000
_cell.length_b   1.000
_cell.length_c   1.000
_cell.angle_alpha   90.00
_cell.angle_beta   90.00
_cell.angle_gamma   90.00
#
_symmetry.space_group_name_H-M   'P 1'
#
loop_
_entity.id
_entity.type
_entity.pdbx_description
1 polymer ?
#
loop_
_entity_poly.entity_id
_entity_poly.type
_entity_poly.pdbx_seq_one_letter_code
_entity_poly.pdbx_strand_id
1 'polypeptide(L)'
;MSASQLATLARTSAPQSMMRRFLALDAAVTGSNALAYLAFSGPLGRFLGVDSTLLLALGAFLTAYAAGVGLLAARRQPPALGVRAVVEANLAWTAVSLVALALWLTPSTAGAVWTVLQSLVVAAFAALQYTALRARQGRSD
;
A
#
# COMPACT_ATOMS: atom_id res chain seq x y z
N MET A 1 38.32 -12.53 -6.44
CA MET A 1 36.95 -12.58 -5.87
C MET A 1 36.23 -13.75 -6.52
N SER A 2 35.77 -14.73 -5.74
CA SER A 2 35.22 -15.98 -6.29
C SER A 2 33.76 -15.81 -6.73
N ALA A 3 33.33 -16.48 -7.80
CA ALA A 3 31.96 -16.44 -8.33
C ALA A 3 30.90 -16.77 -7.26
N SER A 4 31.26 -17.58 -6.27
CA SER A 4 30.44 -17.94 -5.10
C SER A 4 30.13 -16.75 -4.18
N GLN A 5 31.04 -15.77 -4.08
CA GLN A 5 30.85 -14.55 -3.29
C GLN A 5 29.88 -13.59 -4.00
N LEU A 6 29.99 -13.45 -5.33
CA LEU A 6 29.05 -12.67 -6.15
C LEU A 6 27.65 -13.27 -6.13
N ALA A 7 27.52 -14.59 -6.25
CA ALA A 7 26.22 -15.28 -6.14
C ALA A 7 25.59 -15.18 -4.74
N THR A 8 26.41 -15.02 -3.70
CA THR A 8 25.94 -14.82 -2.31
C THR A 8 25.52 -13.38 -2.07
N LEU A 9 26.28 -12.39 -2.57
CA LEU A 9 25.96 -10.96 -2.51
C LEU A 9 24.72 -10.61 -3.36
N ALA A 10 24.57 -11.22 -4.53
CA ALA A 10 23.39 -11.06 -5.37
C ALA A 10 22.14 -11.62 -4.67
N ARG A 11 22.25 -12.78 -4.01
CA ARG A 11 21.16 -13.38 -3.21
C ARG A 11 20.82 -12.62 -1.94
N THR A 12 21.75 -11.92 -1.29
CA THR A 12 21.44 -11.10 -0.10
C THR A 12 20.78 -9.76 -0.48
N SER A 13 21.15 -9.20 -1.63
CA SER A 13 20.66 -7.91 -2.10
C SER A 13 19.27 -7.98 -2.75
N ALA A 14 18.95 -9.07 -3.44
CA ALA A 14 17.69 -9.22 -4.18
C ALA A 14 16.42 -9.17 -3.31
N PRO A 15 16.34 -9.84 -2.13
CA PRO A 15 15.16 -9.76 -1.26
C PRO A 15 14.97 -8.35 -0.67
N GLN A 16 16.06 -7.67 -0.36
CA GLN A 16 16.03 -6.30 0.18
C GLN A 16 15.62 -5.28 -0.87
N SER A 17 16.14 -5.42 -2.10
CA SER A 17 15.76 -4.56 -3.21
C SER A 17 14.30 -4.80 -3.64
N MET A 18 13.81 -6.04 -3.58
CA MET A 18 12.42 -6.39 -3.87
C MET A 18 11.45 -5.79 -2.83
N MET A 19 11.75 -5.91 -1.53
CA MET A 19 10.95 -5.28 -0.47
C MET A 19 10.84 -3.77 -0.68
N ARG A 20 11.96 -3.10 -0.96
CA ARG A 20 11.97 -1.65 -1.22
C ARG A 20 11.15 -1.28 -2.43
N ARG A 21 11.20 -2.07 -3.51
CA ARG A 21 10.37 -1.86 -4.71
C ARG A 21 8.89 -2.00 -4.41
N PHE A 22 8.47 -2.99 -3.62
CA PHE A 22 7.07 -3.14 -3.25
C PHE A 22 6.57 -2.00 -2.36
N LEU A 23 7.37 -1.55 -1.38
CA LEU A 23 7.02 -0.37 -0.59
C LEU A 23 6.96 0.90 -1.44
N ALA A 24 7.91 1.08 -2.36
CA ALA A 24 7.91 2.24 -3.25
C ALA A 24 6.71 2.23 -4.20
N LEU A 25 6.34 1.06 -4.73
CA LEU A 25 5.16 0.91 -5.60
C LEU A 25 3.86 1.17 -4.84
N ASP A 26 3.73 0.64 -3.62
CA ASP A 26 2.59 0.93 -2.73
C ASP A 26 2.50 2.44 -2.46
N ALA A 27 3.59 3.07 -2.04
CA ALA A 27 3.63 4.51 -1.80
C ALA A 27 3.26 5.33 -3.05
N ALA A 28 3.74 4.93 -4.23
CA ALA A 28 3.44 5.62 -5.49
C ALA A 28 1.97 5.48 -5.89
N VAL A 29 1.41 4.27 -5.82
CA VAL A 29 0.01 4.01 -6.15
C VAL A 29 -0.92 4.71 -5.16
N THR A 30 -0.66 4.54 -3.86
CA THR A 30 -1.46 5.15 -2.79
C THR A 30 -1.34 6.67 -2.81
N GLY A 31 -0.14 7.21 -3.04
CA GLY A 31 0.09 8.65 -3.18
C GLY A 31 -0.59 9.25 -4.41
N SER A 32 -0.57 8.57 -5.55
CA SER A 32 -1.29 9.01 -6.76
C SER A 32 -2.80 9.06 -6.52
N ASN A 33 -3.35 8.05 -5.84
CA ASN A 33 -4.76 8.01 -5.48
C ASN A 33 -5.12 9.14 -4.50
N ALA A 34 -4.27 9.37 -3.50
CA ALA A 34 -4.43 10.45 -2.53
C ALA A 34 -4.47 11.83 -3.21
N LEU A 35 -3.54 12.08 -4.13
CA LEU A 35 -3.50 13.32 -4.91
C LEU A 35 -4.74 13.47 -5.80
N ALA A 36 -5.22 12.39 -6.40
CA ALA A 36 -6.47 12.42 -7.16
C ALA A 36 -7.67 12.81 -6.29
N TYR A 37 -7.77 12.23 -5.08
CA TYR A 37 -8.83 12.60 -4.14
C TYR A 37 -8.72 14.04 -3.65
N LEU A 38 -7.52 14.54 -3.37
CA LEU A 38 -7.32 15.94 -2.95
C LEU A 38 -7.62 16.94 -4.06
N ALA A 39 -7.14 16.69 -5.28
CA ALA A 39 -7.27 17.61 -6.40
C ALA A 39 -8.67 17.58 -7.06
N PHE A 40 -9.34 16.42 -7.04
CA PHE A 40 -10.58 16.19 -7.77
C PHE A 40 -11.72 15.65 -6.91
N SER A 41 -11.72 15.93 -5.60
CA SER A 41 -12.76 15.48 -4.65
C SER A 41 -14.19 15.80 -5.11
N GLY A 42 -14.43 16.97 -5.71
CA GLY A 42 -15.72 17.38 -6.25
C GLY A 42 -16.21 16.48 -7.40
N PRO A 43 -15.50 16.46 -8.54
CA PRO A 43 -15.83 15.59 -9.67
C PRO A 43 -15.87 14.10 -9.32
N LEU A 44 -14.88 13.60 -8.57
CA LEU A 44 -14.82 12.21 -8.14
C LEU A 44 -15.96 11.87 -7.19
N GLY A 45 -16.33 12.77 -6.27
CA GLY A 45 -17.44 12.55 -5.35
C GLY A 45 -18.76 12.33 -6.09
N ARG A 46 -19.04 13.17 -7.10
CA ARG A 46 -20.22 12.99 -7.97
C ARG A 46 -20.19 11.68 -8.76
N PHE A 47 -19.02 11.30 -9.29
CA PHE A 47 -18.89 10.08 -10.09
C PHE A 47 -19.01 8.81 -9.25
N LEU A 48 -18.34 8.78 -8.09
CA LEU A 48 -18.33 7.65 -7.17
C LEU A 48 -19.60 7.60 -6.29
N GLY A 49 -20.40 8.66 -6.26
CA GLY A 49 -21.53 8.79 -5.34
C GLY A 49 -21.08 8.86 -3.88
N VAL A 50 -19.92 9.48 -3.62
CA VAL A 50 -19.32 9.62 -2.29
C VAL A 50 -19.20 11.10 -1.95
N ASP A 51 -19.40 11.46 -0.69
CA ASP A 51 -19.24 12.83 -0.23
C ASP A 51 -17.83 13.37 -0.52
N SER A 52 -17.75 14.57 -1.09
CA SER A 52 -16.47 15.18 -1.47
C SER A 52 -15.61 15.57 -0.28
N THR A 53 -16.20 15.89 0.88
CA THR A 53 -15.45 16.17 2.12
C THR A 53 -14.80 14.89 2.63
N LEU A 54 -15.54 13.77 2.58
CA LEU A 54 -14.98 12.44 2.87
C LEU A 54 -13.83 12.11 1.94
N LEU A 55 -13.96 12.33 0.62
CA LEU A 55 -12.85 12.10 -0.31
C LEU A 55 -11.63 12.98 -0.01
N LEU A 56 -11.83 14.26 0.35
CA LEU A 56 -10.76 15.16 0.77
C LEU A 56 -10.04 14.64 2.02
N ALA A 57 -10.79 14.22 3.04
CA ALA A 57 -10.24 13.66 4.27
C ALA A 57 -9.46 12.36 4.00
N LEU A 58 -10.01 11.48 3.16
CA LEU A 58 -9.33 10.25 2.72
C LEU A 58 -8.05 10.58 1.94
N GLY A 59 -8.09 11.56 1.05
CA GLY A 59 -6.92 12.04 0.33
C GLY A 59 -5.81 12.49 1.26
N ALA A 60 -6.12 13.34 2.25
CA ALA A 60 -5.13 13.83 3.22
C ALA A 60 -4.54 12.68 4.06
N PHE A 61 -5.38 11.76 4.53
CA PHE A 61 -4.94 10.57 5.26
C PHE A 61 -4.01 9.69 4.43
N LEU A 62 -4.40 9.38 3.19
CA LEU A 62 -3.62 8.55 2.29
C LEU A 62 -2.30 9.21 1.88
N THR A 63 -2.24 10.55 1.78
CA THR A 63 -0.98 11.26 1.58
C THR A 63 -0.02 11.04 2.75
N ALA A 64 -0.50 11.16 3.99
CA ALA A 64 0.32 10.92 5.18
C ALA A 64 0.83 9.47 5.23
N TYR A 65 -0.05 8.51 4.91
CA TYR A 65 0.32 7.10 4.80
C TYR A 65 1.37 6.86 3.72
N ALA A 66 1.14 7.32 2.49
CA ALA A 66 2.06 7.17 1.37
C ALA A 66 3.43 7.80 1.67
N ALA A 67 3.47 8.94 2.35
CA ALA A 67 4.71 9.55 2.82
C ALA A 67 5.45 8.63 3.81
N GLY A 68 4.75 8.06 4.80
CA GLY A 68 5.33 7.10 5.75
C GLY A 68 5.90 5.86 5.08
N VAL A 69 5.16 5.26 4.14
CA VAL A 69 5.62 4.09 3.35
C VAL A 69 6.80 4.47 2.44
N GLY A 70 6.76 5.65 1.81
CA GLY A 70 7.84 6.16 0.97
C GLY A 70 9.14 6.39 1.76
N LEU A 71 9.05 6.94 2.97
CA LEU A 71 10.18 7.08 3.90
C LEU A 71 10.75 5.72 4.28
N LEU A 72 9.91 4.70 4.46
CA LEU A 72 10.34 3.34 4.74
C LEU A 72 11.07 2.71 3.52
N ALA A 73 10.56 2.93 2.32
CA ALA A 73 11.15 2.47 1.06
C ALA A 73 12.52 3.13 0.77
N ALA A 74 12.70 4.39 1.19
CA ALA A 74 13.95 5.13 1.05
C ALA A 74 15.10 4.53 1.89
N ARG A 75 14.80 3.79 2.97
CA ARG A 75 15.83 3.18 3.82
C ARG A 75 16.52 2.03 3.09
N ARG A 76 17.86 1.93 3.25
CA ARG A 76 18.66 0.83 2.69
C ARG A 76 18.24 -0.54 3.25
N GLN A 77 17.86 -0.57 4.52
CA GLN A 77 17.30 -1.74 5.20
C GLN A 77 16.01 -1.33 5.90
N PRO A 78 14.84 -1.59 5.29
CA PRO A 78 13.56 -1.35 5.95
C PRO A 78 13.44 -2.21 7.22
N PRO A 79 13.19 -1.60 8.40
CA PRO A 79 12.97 -2.33 9.64
C PRO A 79 11.75 -3.25 9.53
N ALA A 80 11.87 -4.48 10.03
CA ALA A 80 10.81 -5.49 9.96
C ALA A 80 9.50 -5.02 10.62
N LEU A 81 9.59 -4.32 11.76
CA LEU A 81 8.43 -3.74 12.45
C LEU A 81 7.70 -2.70 11.59
N GLY A 82 8.45 -1.84 10.89
CA GLY A 82 7.86 -0.85 9.99
C GLY A 82 7.13 -1.51 8.82
N VAL A 83 7.74 -2.52 8.20
CA VAL A 83 7.08 -3.28 7.11
C VAL A 83 5.82 -3.99 7.61
N ARG A 84 5.87 -4.59 8.81
CA ARG A 84 4.71 -5.24 9.41
C ARG A 84 3.57 -4.26 9.68
N ALA A 85 3.88 -3.05 10.18
CA ALA A 85 2.87 -2.02 10.38
C ALA A 85 2.19 -1.61 9.06
N VAL A 86 2.94 -1.50 7.95
CA VAL A 86 2.38 -1.24 6.61
C VAL A 86 1.45 -2.37 6.17
N VAL A 87 1.86 -3.62 6.35
CA VAL A 87 1.02 -4.79 6.04
C VAL A 87 -0.28 -4.77 6.84
N GLU A 88 -0.20 -4.57 8.16
CA GLU A 88 -1.36 -4.53 9.05
C GLU A 88 -2.29 -3.35 8.72
N ALA A 89 -1.73 -2.18 8.41
CA ALA A 89 -2.50 -1.02 7.96
C ALA A 89 -3.23 -1.27 6.63
N ASN A 90 -2.55 -1.87 5.64
CA ASN A 90 -3.17 -2.23 4.37
C ASN A 90 -4.30 -3.25 4.56
N LEU A 91 -4.10 -4.29 5.39
CA LEU A 91 -5.14 -5.27 5.69
C LEU A 91 -6.35 -4.64 6.40
N ALA A 92 -6.10 -3.79 7.40
CA ALA A 92 -7.14 -3.06 8.10
C ALA A 92 -7.90 -2.14 7.14
N TRP A 93 -7.20 -1.46 6.23
CA TRP A 93 -7.80 -0.61 5.22
C TRP A 93 -8.69 -1.37 4.25
N THR A 94 -8.23 -2.54 3.78
CA THR A 94 -9.05 -3.45 2.96
C THR A 94 -10.32 -3.86 3.72
N ALA A 95 -10.19 -4.32 4.97
CA ALA A 95 -11.33 -4.75 5.76
C ALA A 95 -12.34 -3.61 5.99
N VAL A 96 -11.86 -2.44 6.42
CA VAL A 96 -12.70 -1.25 6.63
C VAL A 96 -13.37 -0.81 5.34
N SER A 97 -12.68 -0.85 4.19
CA SER A 97 -13.27 -0.48 2.90
C SER A 97 -14.44 -1.39 2.52
N LEU A 98 -14.29 -2.71 2.71
CA LEU A 98 -15.34 -3.68 2.42
C LEU A 98 -16.51 -3.59 3.41
N VAL A 99 -16.21 -3.43 4.71
CA VAL A 99 -17.23 -3.24 5.74
C VAL A 99 -18.00 -1.94 5.50
N ALA A 100 -17.30 -0.85 5.16
CA ALA A 100 -17.93 0.42 4.84
C ALA A 100 -18.87 0.28 3.64
N LEU A 101 -18.46 -0.41 2.58
CA LEU A 101 -19.32 -0.68 1.43
C LEU A 101 -20.54 -1.54 1.79
N ALA A 102 -20.39 -2.49 2.71
CA ALA A 102 -21.48 -3.39 3.09
C ALA A 102 -22.48 -2.77 4.08
N LEU A 103 -22.02 -1.88 4.97
CA LEU A 103 -22.81 -1.46 6.14
C LEU A 103 -23.08 0.04 6.24
N TRP A 104 -22.26 0.90 5.63
CA TRP A 104 -22.27 2.34 5.93
C TRP A 104 -22.40 3.24 4.70
N LEU A 105 -21.83 2.83 3.57
CA LEU A 105 -21.77 3.62 2.35
C LEU A 105 -22.70 3.04 1.30
N THR A 106 -23.46 3.92 0.64
CA THR A 106 -24.28 3.63 -0.53
C THR A 106 -23.76 4.41 -1.75
N PRO A 107 -22.55 4.07 -2.24
CA PRO A 107 -21.96 4.76 -3.39
C PRO A 107 -22.73 4.45 -4.68
N SER A 108 -22.39 5.14 -5.76
CA SER A 108 -22.82 4.74 -7.09
C SER A 108 -22.27 3.34 -7.45
N THR A 109 -22.82 2.69 -8.48
CA THR A 109 -22.25 1.42 -8.98
C THR A 109 -20.76 1.55 -9.32
N ALA A 110 -20.37 2.68 -9.90
CA ALA A 110 -18.97 2.98 -10.19
C ALA A 110 -18.14 3.09 -8.90
N GLY A 111 -18.66 3.75 -7.87
CA GLY A 111 -18.00 3.85 -6.56
C GLY A 111 -17.90 2.51 -5.83
N ALA A 112 -18.91 1.65 -5.93
CA ALA A 112 -18.86 0.30 -5.38
C ALA A 112 -17.76 -0.55 -6.05
N VAL A 113 -17.75 -0.58 -7.39
CA VAL A 113 -16.73 -1.29 -8.18
C VAL A 113 -15.34 -0.73 -7.87
N TRP A 114 -15.19 0.59 -7.83
CA TRP A 114 -13.93 1.24 -7.47
C TRP A 114 -13.45 0.85 -6.07
N THR A 115 -14.35 0.86 -5.08
CA THR A 115 -14.04 0.49 -3.69
C THR A 115 -13.53 -0.96 -3.60
N VAL A 116 -14.18 -1.89 -4.31
CA VAL A 116 -13.73 -3.28 -4.37
C VAL A 116 -12.36 -3.37 -5.04
N LEU A 117 -12.19 -2.77 -6.22
CA LEU A 117 -10.92 -2.82 -6.96
C LEU A 117 -9.75 -2.25 -6.15
N GLN A 118 -9.89 -1.07 -5.54
CA GLN A 118 -8.83 -0.50 -4.70
C GLN A 118 -8.53 -1.39 -3.49
N SER A 119 -9.54 -2.01 -2.88
CA SER A 119 -9.35 -2.88 -1.71
C SER A 119 -8.55 -4.14 -2.05
N LEU A 120 -8.74 -4.70 -3.25
CA LEU A 120 -7.99 -5.84 -3.77
C LEU A 120 -6.54 -5.46 -4.07
N VAL A 121 -6.31 -4.28 -4.66
CA VAL A 121 -4.95 -3.78 -4.92
C VAL A 121 -4.18 -3.59 -3.60
N VAL A 122 -4.81 -2.98 -2.60
CA VAL A 122 -4.22 -2.81 -1.26
C VAL A 122 -3.92 -4.15 -0.59
N ALA A 123 -4.84 -5.12 -0.69
CA ALA A 123 -4.62 -6.48 -0.18
C ALA A 123 -3.46 -7.20 -0.90
N ALA A 124 -3.33 -7.00 -2.21
CA ALA A 124 -2.22 -7.54 -2.99
C ALA A 124 -0.87 -6.97 -2.53
N PHE A 125 -0.79 -5.66 -2.26
CA PHE A 125 0.42 -5.06 -1.67
C PHE A 125 0.75 -5.66 -0.31
N ALA A 126 -0.25 -5.80 0.58
CA ALA A 126 -0.06 -6.43 1.88
C ALA A 126 0.49 -7.87 1.74
N ALA A 127 -0.05 -8.66 0.81
CA ALA A 127 0.41 -10.02 0.56
C ALA A 127 1.85 -10.06 0.01
N LEU A 128 2.20 -9.19 -0.93
CA LEU A 128 3.56 -9.08 -1.48
C LEU A 128 4.58 -8.64 -0.42
N GLN A 129 4.23 -7.67 0.42
CA GLN A 129 5.08 -7.21 1.52
C GLN A 129 5.23 -8.29 2.59
N TYR A 130 4.15 -9.00 2.95
CA TYR A 130 4.18 -10.08 3.92
C TYR A 130 5.04 -11.26 3.47
N THR A 131 4.86 -11.73 2.23
CA THR A 131 5.67 -12.81 1.66
C THR A 131 7.15 -12.45 1.57
N ALA A 132 7.47 -11.23 1.16
CA ALA A 132 8.84 -10.73 1.15
C ALA A 132 9.45 -10.61 2.56
N LEU A 133 8.65 -10.27 3.57
CA LEU A 133 9.09 -10.21 4.97
C LEU A 133 9.39 -11.61 5.52
N ARG A 134 8.49 -12.57 5.28
CA ARG A 134 8.63 -13.97 5.72
C ARG A 134 9.82 -14.67 5.07
N ALA A 135 10.07 -14.43 3.79
CA ALA A 135 11.26 -14.94 3.09
C ALA A 135 12.58 -14.38 3.65
N ARG A 136 12.57 -13.20 4.28
CA ARG A 136 13.74 -12.63 4.95
C ARG A 136 13.99 -13.27 6.32
N GLN A 137 12.94 -13.56 7.08
CA GLN A 137 13.04 -14.13 8.43
C GLN A 137 13.57 -15.56 8.41
N GLY A 138 13.04 -16.42 7.53
CA GLY A 138 13.52 -17.81 7.41
C GLY A 138 14.93 -18.00 6.81
N ARG A 139 15.69 -16.91 6.59
CA ARG A 139 17.12 -16.94 6.22
C ARG A 139 18.03 -16.45 7.36
N SER A 140 17.45 -15.97 8.46
CA SER A 140 18.17 -15.48 9.63
C SER A 140 18.20 -16.50 10.78
N ASP A 141 17.45 -17.60 10.65
CA ASP A 141 17.50 -18.80 11.48
C ASP A 141 18.43 -19.85 10.86
#